data_AF-A0AB38B6L0-F1
#
_entry.id   AF-A0AB38B6L0-F1
#
_cell.length_a   1.000
_cell.length_b   1.000
_cell.length_c   1.000
_cell.angle_alpha   90.00
_cell.angle_beta   90.00
_cell.angle_gamma   90.00
#
_symmetry.space_group_name_H-M   'P 1'
#
loop_
_entity.id
_entity.type
_entity.pdbx_description
1 polymer ?
#
loop_
_entity_poly.entity_id
_entity_poly.type
_entity_poly.pdbx_seq_one_letter_code
_entity_poly.pdbx_strand_id
1 'polypeptide(L)' 'MSATEKAKAKAAEIGGKIKKEAGRLVGNESATAEGSAKESKGHLRAAKEKAKDAFKH' A
#
# COMPACT_ATOMS: atom_id res chain seq x y z
N MET A 1 -6.79 -10.88 17.90
CA MET A 1 -6.10 -9.59 17.68
C MET A 1 -6.26 -8.74 18.92
N SER A 2 -5.16 -8.45 19.63
CA SER A 2 -5.17 -7.65 20.86
C SER A 2 -5.56 -6.20 20.59
N ALA A 3 -6.18 -5.51 21.56
CA ALA A 3 -6.61 -4.11 21.42
C ALA A 3 -5.46 -3.17 20.97
N THR A 4 -4.24 -3.48 21.39
CA THR A 4 -3.00 -2.79 21.01
C THR A 4 -2.71 -2.89 19.51
N GLU A 5 -2.96 -4.05 18.90
CA GLU A 5 -2.80 -4.27 17.46
C GLU A 5 -3.85 -3.49 16.66
N LYS A 6 -5.11 -3.45 17.15
CA LYS A 6 -6.16 -2.61 16.56
C LYS A 6 -5.83 -1.12 16.64
N ALA A 7 -5.25 -0.66 17.74
CA ALA A 7 -4.83 0.71 17.91
C ALA A 7 -3.65 1.07 16.99
N LYS A 8 -2.65 0.20 16.87
CA LYS A 8 -1.53 0.34 15.92
C LYS A 8 -2.02 0.38 14.48
N ALA A 9 -2.94 -0.49 14.10
CA ALA A 9 -3.52 -0.52 12.76
C ALA A 9 -4.27 0.78 12.44
N LYS A 10 -5.11 1.27 13.35
CA LYS A 10 -5.79 2.57 13.19
C LYS A 10 -4.82 3.74 13.13
N ALA A 11 -3.79 3.75 13.98
CA ALA A 11 -2.77 4.81 13.97
C ALA A 11 -1.99 4.82 12.64
N ALA A 12 -1.66 3.64 12.10
CA ALA A 12 -1.00 3.51 10.80
C ALA A 12 -1.92 3.95 9.64
N GLU A 13 -3.22 3.62 9.69
CA GLU A 13 -4.20 4.11 8.70
C GLU A 13 -4.35 5.63 8.74
N ILE A 14 -4.49 6.20 9.93
CA ILE A 14 -4.65 7.65 10.11
C ILE A 14 -3.36 8.37 9.67
N GLY A 15 -2.19 7.92 10.12
CA GLY A 15 -0.91 8.46 9.70
C GLY A 15 -0.64 8.29 8.19
N GLY A 16 -1.11 7.18 7.60
CA GLY A 16 -1.04 6.92 6.17
C GLY A 16 -1.93 7.87 5.36
N LYS A 17 -3.17 8.10 5.80
CA LYS A 17 -4.08 9.08 5.18
C LYS A 17 -3.51 10.49 5.25
N ILE A 18 -3.01 10.89 6.43
CA ILE A 18 -2.36 12.19 6.62
C ILE A 18 -1.14 12.32 5.71
N LYS A 19 -0.28 11.31 5.58
CA LYS A 19 0.85 11.33 4.63
C LYS A 19 0.41 11.40 3.17
N LYS A 20 -0.73 10.77 2.82
CA LYS A 20 -1.27 10.77 1.46
C LYS A 20 -1.88 12.12 1.10
N GLU A 21 -2.62 12.72 2.01
CA GLU A 21 -3.17 14.08 1.85
C GLU A 21 -2.08 15.14 1.92
N ALA A 22 -1.16 15.07 2.89
CA ALA A 22 -0.02 15.98 2.96
C ALA A 22 0.89 15.83 1.74
N GLY A 23 1.10 14.61 1.23
CA GLY A 23 1.85 14.38 -0.01
C GLY A 23 1.15 14.98 -1.25
N ARG A 24 -0.18 14.95 -1.29
CA ARG A 24 -0.99 15.62 -2.32
C ARG A 24 -0.97 17.15 -2.19
N LEU A 25 -1.07 17.67 -0.97
CA LEU A 25 -1.17 19.11 -0.68
C LEU A 25 0.18 19.83 -0.81
N VAL A 26 1.27 19.17 -0.41
CA VAL A 26 2.64 19.71 -0.50
C VAL A 26 3.22 19.54 -1.93
N GLY A 27 2.50 18.88 -2.84
CA GLY A 27 2.98 18.68 -4.22
C GLY A 27 4.23 17.80 -4.27
N ASN A 28 4.36 16.84 -3.34
CA ASN A 28 5.46 15.87 -3.37
C ASN A 28 5.09 14.75 -4.35
N GLU A 29 5.14 15.08 -5.65
CA GLU A 29 4.95 14.16 -6.77
C GLU A 29 5.77 12.88 -6.59
N SER A 30 6.94 12.95 -5.95
CA SER A 30 7.80 11.79 -5.66
C SER A 30 7.13 10.77 -4.75
N ALA A 31 6.40 11.19 -3.70
CA ALA A 31 5.71 10.25 -2.80
C ALA A 31 4.50 9.57 -3.46
N THR A 32 3.80 10.30 -4.35
CA THR A 32 2.69 9.75 -5.14
C THR A 32 3.21 8.83 -6.23
N ALA A 33 4.29 9.20 -6.92
CA ALA A 33 4.95 8.41 -7.94
C ALA A 33 5.56 7.11 -7.37
N GLU A 34 6.24 7.19 -6.22
CA GLU A 34 6.73 6.00 -5.51
C GLU A 34 5.58 5.11 -5.05
N GLY A 35 4.47 5.69 -4.58
CA GLY A 35 3.25 4.96 -4.22
C GLY A 35 2.66 4.20 -5.41
N SER A 36 2.45 4.88 -6.54
CA SER A 36 1.91 4.29 -7.78
C SER A 36 2.85 3.24 -8.39
N ALA A 37 4.16 3.48 -8.35
CA ALA A 37 5.16 2.50 -8.80
C ALA A 37 5.15 1.24 -7.92
N LYS A 38 5.03 1.40 -6.60
CA LYS A 38 4.96 0.28 -5.65
C LYS A 38 3.66 -0.50 -5.76
N GLU A 39 2.54 0.19 -6.00
CA GLU A 39 1.23 -0.41 -6.26
C GLU A 39 1.25 -1.26 -7.54
N SER A 40 1.79 -0.71 -8.63
CA SER A 40 1.95 -1.43 -9.90
C SER A 40 2.83 -2.69 -9.76
N LYS A 41 3.94 -2.57 -9.02
CA LYS A 41 4.86 -3.70 -8.75
C LYS A 41 4.20 -4.77 -7.88
N GLY A 42 3.35 -4.36 -6.94
CA GLY A 42 2.53 -5.25 -6.12
C GLY A 42 1.49 -6.01 -6.95
N HIS A 43 0.76 -5.31 -7.83
CA HIS A 43 -0.19 -5.93 -8.74
C HIS A 43 0.48 -6.93 -9.70
N LEU A 44 1.64 -6.60 -10.24
CA LEU A 44 2.45 -7.51 -11.07
C LEU A 44 2.86 -8.77 -10.30
N ARG A 45 3.31 -8.63 -9.04
CA ARG A 45 3.62 -9.79 -8.19
C ARG A 45 2.39 -10.65 -7.92
N ALA A 46 1.29 -10.03 -7.52
CA ALA A 46 0.06 -10.73 -7.21
C ALA A 46 -0.51 -11.47 -8.42
N ALA A 47 -0.47 -10.83 -9.61
CA ALA A 47 -0.86 -11.46 -10.87
C ALA A 47 0.07 -12.61 -11.24
N LYS A 48 1.38 -12.45 -11.06
CA LYS A 48 2.38 -13.49 -11.33
C LYS A 48 2.25 -14.68 -10.39
N GLU A 49 1.95 -14.44 -9.11
CA GLU A 49 1.63 -15.52 -8.16
C GLU A 49 0.33 -16.23 -8.51
N LYS A 50 -0.75 -15.49 -8.80
CA LYS A 50 -2.00 -16.10 -9.28
C LYS A 50 -1.82 -16.93 -10.54
N ALA A 51 -1.03 -16.45 -11.49
CA ALA A 51 -0.72 -17.20 -12.70
C ALA A 51 0.06 -18.48 -12.38
N LYS A 52 1.08 -18.40 -11.51
CA LYS A 52 1.82 -19.59 -11.07
C LYS A 52 0.93 -20.61 -10.36
N ASP A 53 0.02 -20.15 -9.52
CA ASP A 53 -0.91 -21.00 -8.77
C ASP A 53 -1.89 -21.71 -9.69
N ALA A 54 -2.44 -20.98 -10.68
CA ALA A 54 -3.32 -21.53 -11.71
C ALA A 54 -2.63 -22.52 -12.66
N PHE A 55 -1.33 -22.35 -12.93
CA PHE A 55 -0.53 -23.27 -13.74
C PHE A 55 0.02 -24.48 -12.96
N LYS A 56 -0.05 -24.46 -11.63
CA LYS A 56 0.39 -25.58 -10.78
C LYS A 56 -0.72 -26.58 -10.49
N HIS A 57 -1.94 -26.35 -10.99
CA HIS A 57 -3.10 -27.23 -10.89
C HIS A 57 -3.38 -27.98 -12.19
#